data_AF-A0A7I8KEQ8-F1
#
_entry.id   AF-A0A7I8KEQ8-F1
#
_cell.length_a   1.000
_cell.length_b   1.000
_cell.length_c   1.000
_cell.angle_alpha   90.00
_cell.angle_beta   90.00
_cell.angle_gamma   90.00
#
_symmetry.space_group_name_H-M   'P 1'
#
loop_
_entity.id
_entity.type
_entity.pdbx_description
1 polymer ?
#
loop_
_entity_poly.entity_id
_entity_poly.type
_entity_poly.pdbx_seq_one_letter_code
_entity_poly.pdbx_strand_id
1 'polypeptide(L)'
;MQPPSLLSLTVDAALLRIAHITDLTAVPEPILLELFRKTLHAGKLTEKILKLFIATDNENILNFVRSLNIQHVLLPVLPTRCSEKF
;
A
#
# COMPACT_ATOMS: atom_id res chain seq x y z
N MET A 1 -17.83 0.14 -28.42
CA MET A 1 -17.29 -0.52 -27.22
C MET A 1 -15.83 -0.84 -27.51
N GLN A 2 -14.89 0.01 -27.09
CA GLN A 2 -13.47 -0.27 -27.27
C GLN A 2 -13.09 -1.41 -26.32
N PRO A 3 -12.45 -2.49 -26.80
CA PRO A 3 -12.06 -3.59 -25.93
C PRO A 3 -11.08 -3.09 -24.88
N PRO A 4 -11.16 -3.62 -23.64
CA PRO A 4 -10.21 -3.26 -22.60
C PRO A 4 -8.80 -3.66 -23.02
N SER A 5 -7.82 -2.81 -22.71
CA SER A 5 -6.41 -3.13 -22.96
C SER A 5 -5.96 -4.27 -22.05
N LEU A 6 -4.95 -5.03 -22.49
CA LEU A 6 -4.33 -6.07 -21.67
C LEU A 6 -3.86 -5.49 -20.34
N LEU A 7 -3.27 -4.29 -20.35
CA LEU A 7 -2.83 -3.61 -19.14
C LEU A 7 -3.99 -3.36 -18.16
N SER A 8 -5.13 -2.85 -18.65
CA SER A 8 -6.29 -2.63 -17.77
C SER A 8 -6.76 -3.94 -17.13
N LEU A 9 -6.85 -5.03 -17.91
CA LEU A 9 -7.21 -6.35 -17.40
C LEU A 9 -6.19 -6.87 -16.38
N THR A 10 -4.90 -6.64 -16.62
CA THR A 10 -3.83 -7.03 -15.69
C THR A 10 -3.94 -6.26 -14.37
N VAL A 11 -4.19 -4.95 -14.41
CA VAL A 11 -4.35 -4.14 -13.20
C VAL A 11 -5.60 -4.57 -12.42
N ASP A 12 -6.71 -4.83 -13.11
CA ASP A 12 -7.94 -5.31 -12.46
C ASP A 12 -7.74 -6.70 -11.83
N ALA A 13 -7.03 -7.61 -12.52
CA ALA A 13 -6.67 -8.92 -11.96
C ALA A 13 -5.71 -8.80 -10.78
N ALA A 14 -4.72 -7.90 -10.85
CA ALA A 14 -3.79 -7.63 -9.76
C ALA A 14 -4.52 -7.09 -8.53
N LEU A 15 -5.52 -6.21 -8.72
CA LEU A 15 -6.36 -5.70 -7.63
C LEU A 15 -7.14 -6.81 -6.91
N LEU A 16 -7.60 -7.83 -7.62
CA LEU A 16 -8.26 -8.98 -6.99
C LEU A 16 -7.30 -9.80 -6.11
N ARG A 17 -6.01 -9.83 -6.46
CA ARG A 17 -4.98 -10.64 -5.79
C ARG A 17 -4.03 -9.84 -4.93
N ILE A 18 -4.24 -8.53 -4.78
CA ILE A 18 -3.32 -7.60 -4.11
C ILE A 18 -2.97 -8.02 -2.67
N ALA A 19 -3.90 -8.65 -1.96
CA ALA A 19 -3.69 -9.15 -0.61
C ALA A 19 -2.66 -10.30 -0.53
N HIS A 20 -2.41 -11.00 -1.65
CA HIS A 20 -1.44 -12.09 -1.76
C HIS A 20 -0.10 -11.65 -2.36
N ILE A 21 -0.01 -10.43 -2.89
CA ILE A 21 1.25 -9.88 -3.39
C ILE A 21 2.09 -9.49 -2.18
N THR A 22 3.40 -9.77 -2.22
CA THR A 22 4.34 -9.41 -1.16
C THR A 22 5.13 -8.15 -1.49
N ASP A 23 5.51 -7.98 -2.76
CA ASP A 23 6.42 -6.93 -3.21
C ASP A 23 5.93 -6.32 -4.53
N LEU A 24 6.05 -4.99 -4.65
CA LEU A 24 5.77 -4.24 -5.88
C LEU A 24 6.97 -3.42 -6.37
N THR A 25 8.16 -3.64 -5.83
CA THR A 25 9.40 -2.93 -6.18
C THR A 25 9.80 -3.08 -7.66
N ALA A 26 9.46 -4.21 -8.29
CA ALA A 26 9.73 -4.46 -9.70
C ALA A 26 8.70 -3.81 -10.66
N VAL A 27 7.64 -3.21 -10.14
CA VAL A 27 6.55 -2.65 -10.96
C VAL A 27 6.86 -1.20 -11.32
N PRO A 28 6.72 -0.80 -12.60
CA PRO A 28 6.88 0.60 -13.00
C PRO A 28 5.91 1.55 -12.29
N GLU A 29 6.39 2.75 -11.97
CA GLU A 29 5.63 3.80 -11.27
C GLU A 29 4.23 4.10 -11.86
N PRO A 30 4.04 4.22 -13.20
CA PRO A 30 2.72 4.53 -13.74
C PRO A 30 1.68 3.46 -13.41
N ILE A 31 2.09 2.19 -13.39
CA ILE A 31 1.22 1.04 -13.10
C ILE A 31 0.93 0.96 -11.60
N LEU A 32 1.93 1.26 -10.76
CA LEU A 32 1.77 1.37 -9.30
C LEU A 32 0.73 2.41 -8.91
N LEU A 33 0.78 3.59 -9.51
CA LEU A 33 -0.17 4.67 -9.25
C LEU A 33 -1.60 4.30 -9.68
N GLU A 34 -1.74 3.66 -10.84
CA GLU A 34 -3.04 3.20 -11.33
C GLU A 34 -3.63 2.12 -10.40
N LEU A 35 -2.80 1.15 -9.99
CA LEU A 35 -3.19 0.09 -9.06
C LEU A 35 -3.58 0.66 -7.69
N PHE A 36 -2.82 1.63 -7.16
CA PHE A 36 -3.12 2.30 -5.91
C PHE A 36 -4.46 3.04 -5.99
N ARG A 37 -4.69 3.83 -7.05
CA ARG A 37 -5.94 4.55 -7.27
C ARG A 37 -7.14 3.62 -7.38
N LYS A 38 -7.02 2.52 -8.14
CA LYS A 38 -8.08 1.51 -8.23
C LYS A 38 -8.32 0.80 -6.89
N THR A 39 -7.27 0.56 -6.10
CA THR A 39 -7.38 -0.04 -4.76
C THR A 39 -8.15 0.88 -3.80
N LEU A 40 -7.89 2.19 -3.84
CA LEU A 40 -8.64 3.19 -3.08
C LEU A 40 -10.11 3.23 -3.51
N HIS A 41 -10.37 3.28 -4.82
CA HIS A 41 -11.74 3.30 -5.35
C HIS A 41 -12.52 2.03 -5.01
N ALA A 42 -11.85 0.87 -4.95
CA ALA A 42 -12.45 -0.39 -4.53
C ALA A 42 -12.69 -0.49 -3.02
N GLY A 43 -12.22 0.48 -2.21
CA GLY A 43 -12.33 0.44 -0.75
C GLY A 43 -11.52 -0.69 -0.11
N LYS A 44 -10.51 -1.23 -0.81
CA LYS A 44 -9.69 -2.39 -0.36
C LYS A 44 -8.40 -1.97 0.34
N LEU A 45 -8.29 -0.72 0.78
CA LEU A 45 -7.10 -0.25 1.49
C LEU A 45 -7.08 -0.84 2.91
N THR A 46 -6.34 -1.94 3.08
CA THR A 46 -6.04 -2.53 4.39
C THR A 46 -4.65 -2.12 4.86
N GLU A 47 -4.35 -2.25 6.15
CA GLU A 47 -3.03 -1.93 6.71
C GLU A 47 -1.90 -2.69 6.00
N LYS A 48 -2.11 -3.98 5.68
CA LYS A 48 -1.14 -4.79 4.94
C LYS A 48 -0.84 -4.20 3.57
N ILE A 49 -1.88 -3.82 2.83
CA ILE A 49 -1.76 -3.27 1.48
C ILE A 49 -1.10 -1.88 1.54
N LEU A 50 -1.45 -1.07 2.53
CA LEU A 50 -0.82 0.23 2.76
C LEU A 50 0.69 0.09 3.03
N LYS A 51 1.09 -0.84 3.91
CA LYS A 51 2.52 -1.13 4.18
C LYS A 51 3.25 -1.54 2.90
N LEU A 52 2.62 -2.34 2.06
CA LEU A 52 3.20 -2.82 0.81
C LEU A 52 3.40 -1.67 -0.21
N PHE A 53 2.45 -0.74 -0.32
CA PHE A 53 2.62 0.46 -1.16
C PHE A 53 3.67 1.43 -0.60
N ILE A 54 3.78 1.57 0.71
CA ILE A 54 4.82 2.40 1.36
C ILE A 54 6.20 1.80 1.19
N ALA A 55 6.33 0.47 1.25
CA ALA A 55 7.59 -0.24 1.03
C ALA A 55 8.18 -0.02 -0.38
N THR A 56 7.38 0.50 -1.32
CA THR A 56 7.83 0.81 -2.68
C THR A 56 8.55 2.17 -2.77
N ASP A 57 8.55 2.97 -1.69
CA ASP A 57 9.26 4.26 -1.57
C ASP A 57 8.94 5.26 -2.70
N ASN A 58 7.68 5.25 -3.18
CA ASN A 58 7.25 6.15 -4.24
C ASN A 58 6.67 7.45 -3.66
N GLU A 59 7.31 8.58 -3.97
CA GLU A 59 6.95 9.92 -3.48
C GLU A 59 5.47 10.29 -3.70
N ASN A 60 4.91 9.93 -4.86
CA ASN A 60 3.52 10.24 -5.18
C ASN A 60 2.55 9.49 -4.27
N ILE A 61 2.84 8.21 -3.98
CA ILE A 61 2.06 7.38 -3.06
C ILE A 61 2.19 7.92 -1.64
N LEU A 62 3.41 8.24 -1.19
CA LEU A 62 3.66 8.80 0.14
C LEU A 62 2.92 10.13 0.36
N ASN A 63 2.91 11.01 -0.64
CA ASN A 63 2.16 12.26 -0.59
C ASN A 63 0.65 12.04 -0.52
N PHE A 64 0.12 11.03 -1.21
CA PHE A 64 -1.29 10.63 -1.09
C PHE A 64 -1.63 10.08 0.30
N VAL A 65 -0.78 9.24 0.87
CA VAL A 65 -0.99 8.71 2.23
C VAL A 65 -0.98 9.86 3.26
N ARG A 66 -0.08 10.82 3.08
CA ARG A 66 0.01 12.02 3.93
C ARG A 66 -1.22 12.93 3.76
N SER A 67 -1.71 13.13 2.54
CA SER A 67 -2.91 13.95 2.29
C SER A 67 -4.19 13.32 2.85
N LEU A 68 -4.24 11.98 2.91
CA LEU A 68 -5.29 11.23 3.59
C LEU A 68 -5.16 11.26 5.13
N ASN A 69 -4.16 11.96 5.66
CA ASN A 69 -3.87 12.11 7.09
C ASN A 69 -3.73 10.77 7.83
N ILE A 70 -3.26 9.73 7.13
CA ILE A 70 -3.04 8.41 7.72
C ILE A 70 -1.79 8.49 8.59
N GLN A 71 -1.99 8.59 9.89
CA GLN A 71 -0.90 8.55 10.86
C GLN A 71 -0.48 7.10 11.06
N HIS A 72 0.72 6.75 10.60
CA HIS A 72 1.37 5.53 11.04
C HIS A 72 1.71 5.69 12.51
N VAL A 73 0.88 5.14 13.38
CA VAL A 73 1.22 5.00 14.79
C VAL A 73 2.35 3.97 14.86
N LEU A 74 3.58 4.44 14.71
CA LEU A 74 4.72 3.77 15.30
C LEU A 74 4.45 3.82 16.80
N LEU A 75 3.88 2.77 17.36
CA LEU A 75 3.94 2.56 18.80
C LEU A 75 5.41 2.25 19.08
N PRO A 76 6.22 3.18 19.62
CA PRO A 76 7.49 2.77 20.19
C PRO A 76 7.14 1.75 21.27
N VAL A 77 7.64 0.53 21.13
CA VAL A 77 7.67 -0.42 22.24
C VAL A 77 8.63 0.20 23.24
N LEU A 78 8.11 1.06 24.12
CA LEU A 78 8.86 1.59 25.24
C LEU A 78 9.29 0.38 26.06
N PRO A 79 10.60 0.20 26.31
CA PRO A 79 11.03 -0.83 27.24
C PRO A 79 10.35 -0.51 28.57
N THR A 80 9.37 -1.32 28.97
CA THR A 80 8.87 -1.25 30.33
C THR A 80 10.06 -1.57 31.20
N ARG A 81 10.54 -0.57 31.96
CA ARG A 81 11.59 -0.80 32.95
C ARG A 81 11.08 -1.90 33.87
N CYS A 82 11.54 -3.13 33.68
CA CYS A 82 11.45 -4.16 34.68
C CYS A 82 12.26 -3.61 35.87
N SER A 83 11.55 -3.01 36.82
CA SER A 83 12.12 -2.75 38.13
C SER A 83 12.26 -4.11 38.79
N GLU A 84 13.34 -4.84 38.51
CA GLU A 84 13.82 -5.84 39.45
C GLU A 84 14.25 -5.07 40.70
N LYS A 85 13.30 -4.97 41.64
CA LYS A 85 13.59 -4.66 43.03
C LYS A 85 14.06 -5.96 43.68
N PHE A 86 15.18 -5.82 44.39
CA PHE A 86 15.82 -6.73 45.34
C PHE A 86 16.80 -7.73 44.75
#